data_AF-A0A7S4GNG4-F1
#
_entry.id   AF-A0A7S4GNG4-F1
#
_cell.length_a   1.000
_cell.length_b   1.000
_cell.length_c   1.000
_cell.angle_alpha   90.00
_cell.angle_beta   90.00
_cell.angle_gamma   90.00
#
_symmetry.space_group_name_H-M   'P 1'
#
loop_
_entity.id
_entity.type
_entity.pdbx_description
1 polymer ?
#
loop_
_entity_poly.entity_id
_entity_poly.type
_entity_poly.pdbx_seq_one_letter_code
_entity_poly.pdbx_strand_id
1 'polypeptide(L)'
;MKLAVFATLLAVPAAWGPSKFVPVDTILVDSDGLPSGASSLLESHVSRYNARTAKGGMCVKSSSKVGCSAGKTTAKVSFEMKNSASKGGFEVRSSDLDHVVSAGDESGALQGFLAWIRQVRWSAKETQVPTDWTASHSSDKELWGLRGHQYSSAPHAQMFRTVDEMKDYTLDQAVFGTNQIEMAHIST
;
A
#
# COMPACT_ATOMS: atom_id res chain seq x y z
N MET A 1 9.91 41.49 -32.63
CA MET A 1 9.94 40.77 -31.33
C MET A 1 9.79 39.29 -31.61
N LYS A 2 10.81 38.47 -31.30
CA LYS A 2 10.74 37.00 -31.41
C LYS A 2 10.45 36.45 -30.01
N LEU A 3 9.27 35.86 -29.80
CA LEU A 3 9.00 35.08 -28.60
C LEU A 3 9.72 33.74 -28.71
N ALA A 4 10.75 33.53 -27.89
CA ALA A 4 11.31 32.21 -27.65
C ALA A 4 10.39 31.48 -26.67
N VAL A 5 9.64 30.50 -27.17
CA VAL A 5 8.90 29.55 -26.34
C VAL A 5 9.94 28.59 -25.74
N PHE A 6 10.32 28.82 -24.49
CA PHE A 6 11.02 27.84 -23.68
C PHE A 6 10.03 26.71 -23.35
N ALA A 7 9.96 25.72 -24.25
CA ALA A 7 9.40 24.42 -23.92
C ALA A 7 10.43 23.69 -23.06
N THR A 8 10.44 24.00 -21.76
CA THR A 8 11.07 23.12 -20.78
C THR A 8 10.26 21.84 -20.77
N LEU A 9 10.68 20.85 -21.58
CA LEU A 9 10.28 19.47 -21.40
C LEU A 9 10.63 19.12 -19.95
N LEU A 10 9.61 19.07 -19.09
CA LEU A 10 9.68 18.28 -17.86
C LEU A 10 9.84 16.84 -18.31
N ALA A 11 11.09 16.42 -18.46
CA ALA A 11 11.43 15.01 -18.47
C ALA A 11 10.98 14.47 -17.10
N VAL A 12 9.77 13.92 -17.06
CA VAL A 12 9.35 13.04 -15.98
C VAL A 12 10.42 11.95 -15.95
N PRO A 13 11.20 11.78 -14.87
CA PRO A 13 12.19 10.73 -14.82
C PRO A 13 11.45 9.40 -14.93
N ALA A 14 11.54 8.78 -16.11
CA ALA A 14 11.17 7.40 -16.34
C ALA A 14 12.17 6.50 -15.59
N ALA A 15 12.03 6.38 -14.26
CA ALA A 15 12.88 5.53 -13.42
C ALA A 15 12.32 5.25 -12.01
N TRP A 16 11.00 5.18 -11.80
CA TRP A 16 10.43 4.92 -10.46
C TRP A 16 9.83 3.51 -10.31
N GLY A 17 10.17 2.58 -11.21
CA GLY A 17 9.71 1.20 -11.18
C GLY A 17 10.87 0.20 -11.06
N PRO A 18 10.60 -1.03 -10.60
CA PRO A 18 11.58 -2.13 -10.62
C PRO A 18 12.11 -2.35 -12.04
N SER A 19 13.43 -2.53 -12.16
CA SER A 19 14.07 -2.79 -13.45
C SER A 19 13.85 -4.22 -13.94
N LYS A 20 13.52 -5.15 -13.02
CA LYS A 20 13.37 -6.58 -13.29
C LYS A 20 12.29 -7.20 -12.42
N PHE A 21 11.73 -8.30 -12.92
CA PHE A 21 10.71 -9.10 -12.25
C PHE A 21 11.04 -10.58 -12.34
N VAL A 22 10.81 -11.32 -11.26
CA VAL A 22 11.04 -12.77 -11.19
C VAL A 22 9.72 -13.48 -10.92
N PRO A 23 9.35 -14.52 -11.69
CA PRO A 23 8.15 -15.29 -11.44
C PRO A 23 8.27 -16.13 -10.17
N VAL A 24 7.19 -16.20 -9.40
CA VAL A 24 7.11 -16.97 -8.14
C VAL A 24 5.80 -17.73 -8.02
N ASP A 25 5.85 -18.87 -7.35
CA ASP A 25 4.67 -19.67 -7.02
C ASP A 25 4.01 -19.18 -5.73
N THR A 26 4.80 -18.67 -4.79
CA THR A 26 4.35 -18.32 -3.45
C THR A 26 5.13 -17.12 -2.92
N ILE A 27 4.45 -16.25 -2.19
CA ILE A 27 5.08 -15.17 -1.42
C ILE A 27 4.92 -15.50 0.06
N LEU A 28 6.04 -15.72 0.75
CA LEU A 28 6.11 -15.95 2.18
C LEU A 28 6.42 -14.64 2.89
N VAL A 29 5.46 -14.14 3.65
CA VAL A 29 5.60 -12.95 4.48
C VAL A 29 5.91 -13.37 5.90
N ASP A 30 7.16 -13.14 6.33
CA ASP A 30 7.71 -13.51 7.63
C ASP A 30 7.41 -12.42 8.66
N SER A 31 6.38 -12.63 9.48
CA SER A 31 5.90 -11.64 10.46
C SER A 31 6.67 -11.66 11.79
N ASP A 32 7.65 -12.54 11.96
CA ASP A 32 8.36 -12.72 13.24
C ASP A 32 9.15 -11.47 13.67
N GLY A 33 9.44 -10.55 12.74
CA GLY A 33 10.06 -9.26 13.01
C GLY A 33 9.08 -8.13 13.37
N LEU A 34 7.77 -8.37 13.36
CA LEU A 34 6.75 -7.35 13.61
C LEU A 34 6.20 -7.42 15.04
N PRO A 35 5.85 -6.25 15.63
CA PRO A 35 5.02 -6.23 16.83
C PRO A 35 3.65 -6.90 16.61
N SER A 36 3.09 -7.46 17.68
CA SER A 36 1.84 -8.26 17.61
C SER A 36 0.65 -7.54 16.97
N GLY A 37 0.51 -6.21 17.17
CA GLY A 37 -0.53 -5.39 16.55
C GLY A 37 -0.40 -5.36 15.02
N ALA A 38 0.81 -5.08 14.52
CA ALA A 38 1.12 -5.04 13.09
C ALA A 38 0.92 -6.39 12.39
N SER A 39 1.23 -7.51 13.05
CA SER A 39 1.06 -8.86 12.47
C SER A 39 -0.41 -9.15 12.12
N SER A 40 -1.36 -8.74 12.97
CA SER A 40 -2.80 -8.94 12.70
C SER A 40 -3.29 -8.11 11.50
N LEU A 41 -2.82 -6.87 11.38
CA LEU A 41 -3.14 -6.00 10.25
C LEU A 41 -2.53 -6.52 8.95
N LEU A 42 -1.31 -7.05 9.04
CA LEU A 42 -0.62 -7.68 7.91
C LEU A 42 -1.40 -8.91 7.42
N GLU A 43 -1.82 -9.81 8.31
CA GLU A 43 -2.67 -10.96 7.97
C GLU A 43 -3.97 -10.53 7.27
N SER A 44 -4.63 -9.48 7.78
CA SER A 44 -5.83 -8.91 7.14
C SER A 44 -5.56 -8.37 5.73
N HIS A 45 -4.41 -7.73 5.49
CA HIS A 45 -4.03 -7.27 4.15
C HIS A 45 -3.71 -8.44 3.23
N VAL A 46 -2.91 -9.40 3.69
CA VAL A 46 -2.57 -10.63 2.95
C VAL A 46 -3.83 -11.38 2.52
N SER A 47 -4.78 -11.57 3.44
CA SER A 47 -6.06 -12.22 3.14
C SER A 47 -6.85 -11.48 2.04
N ARG A 48 -6.85 -10.14 2.05
CA ARG A 48 -7.52 -9.33 1.03
C ARG A 48 -6.85 -9.42 -0.34
N TYR A 49 -5.52 -9.54 -0.39
CA TYR A 49 -4.80 -9.78 -1.64
C TYR A 49 -5.08 -11.17 -2.19
N ASN A 50 -5.03 -12.21 -1.35
CA ASN A 50 -5.35 -13.59 -1.76
C ASN A 50 -6.77 -13.73 -2.31
N ALA A 51 -7.74 -13.02 -1.75
CA ALA A 51 -9.12 -13.03 -2.26
C ALA A 51 -9.25 -12.45 -3.69
N ARG A 52 -8.25 -11.70 -4.16
CA ARG A 52 -8.26 -11.01 -5.47
C ARG A 52 -7.39 -11.69 -6.52
N THR A 53 -6.57 -12.68 -6.15
CA THR A 53 -5.57 -13.27 -7.05
C THR A 53 -5.98 -14.68 -7.46
N ALA A 54 -5.84 -14.99 -8.75
CA ALA A 54 -6.29 -16.28 -9.32
C ALA A 54 -5.24 -17.40 -9.18
N LYS A 55 -3.94 -17.06 -9.06
CA LYS A 55 -2.81 -17.99 -8.87
C LYS A 55 -1.67 -17.29 -8.13
N GLY A 56 -1.05 -17.97 -7.18
CA GLY A 56 0.01 -17.44 -6.32
C GLY A 56 -0.56 -16.90 -5.01
N GLY A 57 -0.50 -17.74 -3.97
CA GLY A 57 -0.92 -17.36 -2.63
C GLY A 57 0.18 -16.58 -1.92
N MET A 58 -0.20 -15.51 -1.24
CA MET A 58 0.60 -14.96 -0.17
C MET A 58 0.30 -15.70 1.13
N CYS A 59 1.34 -15.87 1.92
CA CYS A 59 1.29 -16.64 3.15
C CYS A 59 1.94 -15.85 4.26
N VAL A 60 1.26 -15.67 5.37
CA VAL A 60 1.91 -15.13 6.56
C VAL A 60 2.49 -16.31 7.35
N LYS A 61 3.80 -16.29 7.53
CA LYS A 61 4.46 -17.11 8.54
C LYS A 61 4.51 -16.31 9.82
N SER A 62 3.94 -16.87 10.87
CA SER A 62 4.16 -16.41 12.24
C SER A 62 4.68 -17.57 13.07
N SER A 63 5.42 -17.26 14.13
CA SER A 63 5.89 -18.19 15.16
C SER A 63 4.83 -19.15 15.72
N SER A 64 3.53 -18.85 15.52
CA SER A 64 2.39 -19.67 16.00
C SER A 64 1.61 -20.38 14.89
N LYS A 65 1.79 -20.06 13.61
CA LYS A 65 1.10 -20.71 12.48
C LYS A 65 1.97 -20.71 11.21
N VAL A 66 2.29 -21.92 10.73
CA VAL A 66 2.83 -22.13 9.38
C VAL A 66 1.70 -22.67 8.51
N GLY A 67 0.97 -21.77 7.85
CA GLY A 67 -0.22 -22.12 7.08
C GLY A 67 0.02 -22.53 5.63
N CYS A 68 1.27 -22.67 5.17
CA CYS A 68 1.54 -22.78 3.75
C CYS A 68 2.54 -23.87 3.34
N SER A 69 2.21 -24.55 2.25
CA SER A 69 3.13 -25.35 1.46
C SER A 69 4.00 -24.42 0.62
N ALA A 70 5.32 -24.45 0.80
CA ALA A 70 6.22 -23.73 -0.09
C ALA A 70 6.05 -24.25 -1.53
N GLY A 71 5.77 -23.34 -2.47
CA GLY A 71 5.85 -23.63 -3.90
C GLY A 71 7.29 -23.92 -4.33
N LYS A 72 7.50 -24.31 -5.60
CA LYS A 72 8.85 -24.58 -6.12
C LYS A 72 9.72 -23.32 -6.10
N THR A 73 9.11 -22.17 -6.33
CA THR A 73 9.77 -20.86 -6.24
C THR A 73 9.04 -19.98 -5.25
N THR A 74 9.69 -19.64 -4.13
CA THR A 74 9.11 -18.84 -3.05
C THR A 74 9.90 -17.55 -2.87
N ALA A 75 9.22 -16.40 -2.97
CA ALA A 75 9.78 -15.12 -2.52
C ALA A 75 9.52 -14.94 -1.03
N LYS A 76 10.51 -14.47 -0.28
CA LYS A 76 10.42 -14.17 1.14
C LYS A 76 10.38 -12.66 1.36
N VAL A 77 9.45 -12.20 2.17
CA VAL A 77 9.37 -10.82 2.67
C VAL A 77 9.60 -10.85 4.17
N SER A 78 10.65 -10.22 4.67
CA SER A 78 10.96 -10.10 6.10
C SER A 78 10.91 -8.65 6.57
N PHE A 79 10.76 -8.48 7.88
CA PHE A 79 10.72 -7.18 8.54
C PHE A 79 11.89 -6.99 9.48
N GLU A 80 12.51 -5.82 9.44
CA GLU A 80 13.60 -5.40 10.32
C GLU A 80 13.23 -4.09 11.02
N MET A 81 13.04 -4.15 12.35
CA MET A 81 12.77 -2.95 13.13
C MET A 81 14.09 -2.23 13.45
N LYS A 82 14.21 -0.97 13.03
CA LYS A 82 15.40 -0.12 13.25
C LYS A 82 15.03 1.07 14.13
N ASN A 83 15.53 1.10 15.36
CA ASN A 83 15.26 2.18 16.33
C ASN A 83 15.70 3.59 15.85
N SER A 84 16.55 3.68 14.83
CA SER A 84 17.03 4.95 14.27
C SER A 84 16.18 5.51 13.11
N ALA A 85 15.20 4.75 12.63
CA ALA A 85 14.32 5.21 11.55
C ALA A 85 13.22 6.13 12.10
N SER A 86 12.83 7.13 11.31
CA SER A 86 11.77 8.06 11.70
C SER A 86 10.40 7.38 11.71
N LYS A 87 9.49 7.90 12.55
CA LYS A 87 8.14 7.35 12.78
C LYS A 87 7.34 7.33 11.48
N GLY A 88 6.81 6.17 11.07
CA GLY A 88 6.16 6.00 9.75
C GLY A 88 7.13 5.92 8.56
N GLY A 89 8.43 6.15 8.77
CA GLY A 89 9.48 5.98 7.77
C GLY A 89 9.80 4.51 7.52
N PHE A 90 10.19 4.19 6.29
CA PHE A 90 10.55 2.84 5.88
C PHE A 90 11.60 2.82 4.77
N GLU A 91 12.26 1.67 4.64
CA GLU A 91 13.14 1.32 3.55
C GLU A 91 12.78 -0.10 3.08
N VAL A 92 12.57 -0.28 1.79
CA VAL A 92 12.40 -1.57 1.16
C VAL A 92 13.63 -1.86 0.32
N ARG A 93 14.22 -3.04 0.52
CA ARG A 93 15.28 -3.59 -0.33
C ARG A 93 14.81 -4.91 -0.89
N SER A 94 14.77 -5.03 -2.21
CA SER A 94 14.41 -6.26 -2.93
C SER A 94 15.62 -6.78 -3.69
N SER A 95 16.06 -7.99 -3.34
CA SER A 95 17.18 -8.69 -3.96
C SER A 95 16.77 -10.12 -4.27
N ASP A 96 16.63 -10.43 -5.55
CA ASP A 96 16.17 -11.73 -6.04
C ASP A 96 14.82 -12.15 -5.45
N LEU A 97 14.83 -13.18 -4.60
CA LEU A 97 13.65 -13.72 -3.91
C LEU A 97 13.59 -13.27 -2.45
N ASP A 98 14.56 -12.50 -1.97
CA ASP A 98 14.60 -11.99 -0.60
C ASP A 98 14.30 -10.49 -0.59
N HIS A 99 13.24 -10.12 0.11
CA HIS A 99 12.75 -8.76 0.23
C HIS A 99 12.71 -8.37 1.71
N VAL A 100 13.34 -7.24 2.03
CA VAL A 100 13.47 -6.76 3.41
C VAL A 100 12.79 -5.41 3.53
N VAL A 101 11.86 -5.30 4.48
CA VAL A 101 11.24 -4.04 4.88
C VAL A 101 11.84 -3.61 6.22
N SER A 102 12.65 -2.56 6.19
CA SER A 102 13.18 -1.94 7.40
C SER A 102 12.31 -0.75 7.83
N ALA A 103 11.95 -0.62 9.11
CA ALA A 103 11.13 0.48 9.60
C ALA A 103 11.38 0.82 11.08
N GLY A 104 11.02 2.03 11.50
CA GLY A 104 11.17 2.47 12.90
C GLY A 104 10.01 2.05 13.80
N ASP A 105 8.84 1.85 13.21
CA ASP A 105 7.61 1.51 13.92
C ASP A 105 6.67 0.65 13.06
N GLU A 106 5.56 0.21 13.66
CA GLU A 106 4.54 -0.61 13.00
C GLU A 106 3.96 0.04 11.75
N SER A 107 3.76 1.37 11.80
CA SER A 107 3.20 2.14 10.69
C SER A 107 4.13 2.11 9.48
N GLY A 108 5.42 2.41 9.69
CA GLY A 108 6.44 2.35 8.65
C GLY A 108 6.58 0.94 8.08
N ALA A 109 6.55 -0.09 8.91
CA ALA A 109 6.64 -1.47 8.45
C ALA A 109 5.46 -1.84 7.52
N LEU A 110 4.24 -1.48 7.90
CA LEU A 110 3.06 -1.70 7.06
C LEU A 110 3.09 -0.87 5.78
N GLN A 111 3.49 0.40 5.84
CA GLN A 111 3.61 1.26 4.66
C GLN A 111 4.69 0.74 3.69
N GLY A 112 5.83 0.26 4.21
CA GLY A 112 6.88 -0.35 3.40
C GLY A 112 6.42 -1.63 2.72
N PHE A 113 5.69 -2.49 3.44
CA PHE A 113 5.06 -3.65 2.85
C PHE A 113 4.06 -3.29 1.75
N LEU A 114 3.21 -2.28 1.98
CA LEU A 114 2.26 -1.79 0.98
C LEU A 114 2.97 -1.16 -0.24
N ALA A 115 4.10 -0.48 -0.03
CA ALA A 115 4.91 0.06 -1.12
C ALA A 115 5.50 -1.07 -1.98
N TRP A 116 5.98 -2.14 -1.35
CA TRP A 116 6.49 -3.33 -2.04
C TRP A 116 5.40 -4.08 -2.79
N ILE A 117 4.27 -4.40 -2.15
CA ILE A 117 3.22 -5.23 -2.75
C ILE A 117 2.56 -4.56 -3.97
N ARG A 118 2.58 -3.22 -4.02
CA ARG A 118 2.13 -2.44 -5.20
C ARG A 118 3.00 -2.67 -6.43
N GLN A 119 4.25 -3.08 -6.25
CA GLN A 119 5.14 -3.43 -7.36
C GLN A 119 4.89 -4.85 -7.87
N VAL A 120 4.35 -5.75 -7.05
CA VAL A 120 4.08 -7.13 -7.44
C VAL A 120 3.09 -7.16 -8.60
N ARG A 121 3.43 -7.90 -9.65
CA ARG A 121 2.58 -8.09 -10.83
C ARG A 121 1.75 -9.34 -10.66
N TRP A 122 0.45 -9.12 -10.54
CA TRP A 122 -0.54 -10.18 -10.41
C TRP A 122 -1.14 -10.48 -11.78
N SER A 123 -0.97 -11.71 -12.27
CA SER A 123 -1.65 -12.18 -13.47
C SER A 123 -2.30 -13.54 -13.24
N ALA A 124 -3.27 -13.90 -14.07
CA ALA A 124 -3.90 -15.22 -14.01
C ALA A 124 -2.93 -16.37 -14.34
N LYS A 125 -1.80 -16.08 -15.00
CA LYS A 125 -0.81 -17.07 -15.42
C LYS A 125 0.30 -17.24 -14.40
N GLU A 126 0.79 -16.12 -13.87
CA GLU A 126 1.94 -16.07 -12.98
C GLU A 126 1.90 -14.84 -12.05
N THR A 127 2.49 -14.97 -10.88
CA THR A 127 2.82 -13.85 -9.99
C THR A 127 4.29 -13.51 -10.18
N GLN A 128 4.62 -12.23 -10.33
CA GLN A 128 6.01 -11.78 -10.45
C GLN A 128 6.35 -10.74 -9.39
N VAL A 129 7.49 -10.90 -8.72
CA VAL A 129 7.98 -9.99 -7.68
C VAL A 129 9.10 -9.09 -8.22
N PRO A 130 9.25 -7.87 -7.69
CA PRO A 130 10.34 -6.98 -8.10
C PRO A 130 11.69 -7.47 -7.58
N THR A 131 12.74 -7.41 -8.41
CA THR A 131 14.14 -7.59 -7.98
C THR A 131 14.96 -6.35 -8.33
N ASP A 132 16.13 -6.22 -7.70
CA ASP A 132 17.05 -5.08 -7.85
C ASP A 132 16.33 -3.73 -7.66
N TRP A 133 15.43 -3.68 -6.67
CA TRP A 133 14.56 -2.53 -6.43
C TRP A 133 14.65 -2.07 -4.99
N THR A 134 14.75 -0.75 -4.82
CA THR A 134 14.71 -0.12 -3.51
C THR A 134 13.69 1.00 -3.50
N ALA A 135 13.03 1.17 -2.37
CA ALA A 135 12.20 2.31 -2.08
C ALA A 135 12.49 2.78 -0.67
N SER A 136 12.52 4.08 -0.46
CA SER A 136 12.63 4.62 0.89
C SER A 136 11.67 5.79 1.07
N HIS A 137 11.23 5.94 2.29
CA HIS A 137 10.35 7.00 2.71
C HIS A 137 10.78 7.45 4.10
N SER A 138 10.91 8.76 4.28
CA SER A 138 11.23 9.40 5.55
C SER A 138 10.12 10.39 5.84
N SER A 139 9.52 10.27 7.02
CA SER A 139 8.48 11.17 7.49
C SER A 139 9.00 12.60 7.66
N ASP A 140 10.30 12.74 7.95
CA ASP A 140 10.96 14.04 8.13
C ASP A 140 11.05 14.86 6.83
N LYS A 141 10.84 14.19 5.69
CA LYS A 141 10.80 14.81 4.35
C LYS A 141 9.37 15.08 3.87
N GLU A 142 8.36 14.76 4.69
CA GLU A 142 6.98 15.06 4.32
C GLU A 142 6.70 16.56 4.46
N LEU A 143 6.21 17.17 3.37
CA LEU A 143 5.82 18.58 3.37
C LEU A 143 4.61 18.86 4.27
N TRP A 144 3.80 17.82 4.52
CA TRP A 144 2.56 17.91 5.30
C TRP A 144 2.44 16.68 6.19
N GLY A 145 2.34 16.88 7.51
CA GLY A 145 2.04 15.81 8.48
C GLY A 145 0.59 15.30 8.41
N LEU A 146 -0.18 15.74 7.41
CA LEU A 146 -1.57 15.40 7.19
C LEU A 146 -1.71 14.61 5.89
N ARG A 147 -2.18 13.37 6.00
CA ARG A 147 -2.60 12.57 4.85
C ARG A 147 -4.10 12.33 4.96
N GLY A 148 -4.88 13.11 4.22
CA GLY A 148 -6.33 12.91 4.09
C GLY A 148 -6.65 11.97 2.94
N HIS A 149 -7.72 11.21 3.06
CA HIS A 149 -8.43 10.64 1.91
C HIS A 149 -9.83 11.22 1.91
N GLN A 150 -10.19 11.84 0.79
CA GLN A 150 -11.53 12.35 0.59
C GLN A 150 -12.40 11.20 0.08
N TYR A 151 -13.31 10.71 0.91
CA TYR A 151 -14.33 9.77 0.47
C TYR A 151 -15.57 10.56 0.11
N SER A 152 -16.01 10.44 -1.15
CA SER A 152 -17.36 10.87 -1.51
C SER A 152 -18.35 9.87 -0.95
N SER A 153 -18.84 10.12 0.26
CA SER A 153 -19.99 9.41 0.81
C SER A 153 -21.26 10.07 0.28
N ALA A 154 -21.59 9.81 -0.99
CA ALA A 154 -22.95 10.05 -1.44
C ALA A 154 -23.83 8.97 -0.77
N PRO A 155 -24.83 9.33 0.06
CA PRO A 155 -25.71 8.35 0.61
C PRO A 155 -26.49 7.67 -0.52
N HIS A 156 -26.38 6.34 -0.57
CA HIS A 156 -27.23 5.47 -1.37
C HIS A 156 -28.71 5.77 -1.10
N ALA A 157 -29.53 5.82 -2.15
CA ALA A 157 -30.95 6.16 -2.07
C ALA A 157 -31.75 5.27 -1.09
N GLN A 158 -31.30 4.04 -0.83
CA GLN A 158 -31.93 3.14 0.15
C GLN A 158 -31.70 3.53 1.63
N MET A 159 -30.88 4.55 1.90
CA MET A 159 -30.68 5.08 3.26
C MET A 159 -31.78 6.05 3.71
N PHE A 160 -32.65 6.51 2.79
CA PHE A 160 -33.80 7.35 3.11
C PHE A 160 -35.03 6.48 3.35
N ARG A 161 -35.82 6.79 4.39
CA ARG A 161 -37.04 6.04 4.73
C ARG A 161 -38.18 6.42 3.80
N THR A 162 -38.14 7.61 3.23
CA THR A 162 -39.14 8.12 2.28
C THR A 162 -38.49 8.80 1.09
N VAL A 163 -39.26 8.95 0.00
CA VAL A 163 -38.83 9.65 -1.21
C VAL A 163 -38.65 11.15 -0.97
N ASP A 164 -39.44 11.74 -0.07
CA ASP A 164 -39.35 13.17 0.23
C ASP A 164 -38.09 13.51 1.03
N GLU A 165 -37.68 12.65 1.98
CA GLU A 165 -36.37 12.76 2.64
C GLU A 165 -35.20 12.72 1.64
N MET A 166 -35.29 11.86 0.61
CA MET A 166 -34.27 11.80 -0.45
C MET A 166 -34.25 13.08 -1.29
N LYS A 167 -35.42 13.65 -1.61
CA LYS A 167 -35.52 14.90 -2.37
C LYS A 167 -34.92 16.06 -1.58
N ASP A 168 -35.28 16.19 -0.30
CA ASP A 168 -34.77 17.24 0.58
C ASP A 168 -33.24 17.14 0.70
N TYR A 169 -32.72 15.93 0.88
CA TYR A 169 -31.28 15.69 0.87
C TYR A 169 -30.61 16.06 -0.47
N THR A 170 -31.24 15.75 -1.59
CA THR A 170 -30.69 16.06 -2.93
C THR A 170 -30.71 17.57 -3.20
N LEU A 171 -31.73 18.28 -2.72
CA LEU A 171 -31.82 19.73 -2.79
C LEU A 171 -30.73 20.38 -1.91
N ASP A 172 -30.53 19.87 -0.69
CA ASP A 172 -29.46 20.32 0.20
C ASP A 172 -28.08 20.11 -0.42
N GLN A 173 -27.83 18.96 -1.06
CA GLN A 173 -26.59 18.69 -1.80
C GLN A 173 -26.37 19.65 -2.98
N ALA A 174 -27.45 20.01 -3.69
CA ALA A 174 -27.38 20.95 -4.80
C ALA A 174 -27.09 22.40 -4.36
N VAL A 175 -27.48 22.76 -3.13
CA VAL A 175 -27.27 24.09 -2.55
C VAL A 175 -25.90 24.20 -1.85
N PHE A 176 -25.52 23.21 -1.05
CA PHE A 176 -24.32 23.27 -0.20
C PHE A 176 -23.07 22.61 -0.81
N GLY A 177 -23.21 21.90 -1.93
CA GLY A 177 -22.13 21.10 -2.51
C GLY A 177 -21.88 19.82 -1.69
N THR A 178 -21.17 18.86 -2.28
CA THR A 178 -21.00 17.53 -1.67
C THR A 178 -20.44 17.61 -0.26
N ASN A 179 -21.18 17.09 0.74
CA ASN A 179 -20.68 16.71 2.06
C ASN A 179 -19.52 15.70 1.88
N GLN A 180 -18.32 16.22 1.72
CA GLN A 180 -17.10 15.44 1.70
C GLN A 180 -16.73 15.19 3.15
N ILE A 181 -16.78 13.92 3.57
CA ILE A 181 -16.19 13.55 4.84
C ILE A 181 -14.67 13.60 4.63
N GLU A 182 -14.08 14.70 5.06
CA GLU A 182 -12.63 14.85 5.10
C GLU A 182 -12.10 14.10 6.32
N MET A 183 -11.72 12.84 6.14
CA MET A 183 -11.00 12.11 7.19
C MET A 183 -9.54 12.55 7.16
N ALA A 184 -9.24 13.58 7.95
CA ALA A 184 -7.89 14.05 8.19
C ALA A 184 -7.30 13.33 9.42
N HIS A 185 -6.29 12.48 9.21
CA HIS A 185 -5.48 11.97 10.33
C HIS A 185 -4.52 13.07 10.77
N ILE A 186 -4.88 13.82 11.82
CA ILE A 186 -3.98 14.77 12.46
C ILE A 186 -3.00 13.97 13.32
N SER A 187 -1.75 13.87 12.86
CA SER A 187 -0.63 13.41 13.69
C SER A 187 -0.26 14.54 14.66
N THR A 188 -0.64 14.42 15.94
CA THR A 188 -0.04 15.20 17.03
C THR A 188 1.29 14.60 17.46
#